data_AF-A0A5S4H198-F1
#
_entry.id   AF-A0A5S4H198-F1
#
_cell.length_a   1.000
_cell.length_b   1.000
_cell.length_c   1.000
_cell.angle_alpha   90.00
_cell.angle_beta   90.00
_cell.angle_gamma   90.00
#
_symmetry.space_group_name_H-M   'P 1'
#
loop_
_entity.id
_entity.type
_entity.pdbx_description
1 polymer ?
#
loop_
_entity_poly.entity_id
_entity_poly.type
_entity_poly.pdbx_seq_one_letter_code
_entity_poly.pdbx_strand_id
1 'polypeptide(L)'
;MLLNALLAVAVTVSPATPSPEYELAYSHAVQLQQVQASCMKAAGLQYAPDTIVKSVRTETERKALNGDVKAMRDQRGEDGFGVWSEVGESGPKEHPNDKIVNSLPEPKRKVYQAAQDQCFVKAVKTVLGKDVISKEDYENQLDTALTKSAGELDKDVNLARLSKSYASCIKVKGSDKPTEVAQARRKEIIEARTEMAREQGVATTDEERLLIPKATAAQVKSRLKKEIKAALDDLECGADFYAAYEPRLWKIKQKVYAEFGVPFAW
;
A
#
# COMPACT_ATOMS: atom_id res chain seq x y z
N MET A 1 37.29 34.73 -37.04
CA MET A 1 37.02 34.31 -35.64
C MET A 1 35.55 34.63 -35.34
N LEU A 2 34.68 33.62 -35.33
CA LEU A 2 33.26 33.76 -34.98
C LEU A 2 32.99 32.76 -33.85
N LEU A 3 32.83 33.26 -32.63
CA LEU A 3 32.42 32.46 -31.47
C LEU A 3 30.89 32.29 -31.53
N ASN A 4 30.43 31.06 -31.77
CA ASN A 4 29.04 30.68 -31.53
C ASN A 4 28.85 30.43 -30.03
N ALA A 5 28.15 31.33 -29.35
CA ALA A 5 27.70 31.14 -27.97
C ALA A 5 26.45 30.25 -27.97
N LEU A 6 26.61 28.98 -27.60
CA LEU A 6 25.51 28.09 -27.25
C LEU A 6 24.98 28.47 -25.86
N LEU A 7 23.84 29.14 -25.83
CA LEU A 7 23.03 29.34 -24.63
C LEU A 7 22.40 27.99 -24.23
N ALA A 8 22.99 27.34 -23.23
CA ALA A 8 22.35 26.22 -22.55
C ALA A 8 21.20 26.77 -21.70
N VAL A 9 19.96 26.56 -22.16
CA VAL A 9 18.76 26.80 -21.35
C VAL A 9 18.71 25.69 -20.30
N ALA A 10 19.08 26.02 -19.07
CA ALA A 10 18.85 25.16 -17.92
C ALA A 10 17.34 25.08 -17.67
N VAL A 11 16.71 23.98 -18.06
CA VAL A 11 15.33 23.67 -17.70
C VAL A 11 15.33 23.30 -16.21
N THR A 12 14.97 24.26 -15.35
CA THR A 12 14.67 23.98 -13.95
C THR A 12 13.35 23.23 -13.90
N VAL A 13 13.40 21.91 -13.71
CA VAL A 13 12.20 21.11 -13.41
C VAL A 13 11.78 21.48 -11.99
N SER A 14 10.74 22.30 -11.88
CA SER A 14 10.12 22.58 -10.57
C SER A 14 9.68 21.25 -9.94
N PRO A 15 9.96 21.02 -8.64
CA PRO A 15 9.46 19.83 -7.97
C PRO A 15 7.93 19.84 -8.08
N ALA A 16 7.36 18.70 -8.47
CA ALA A 16 5.91 18.57 -8.54
C ALA A 16 5.31 18.94 -7.18
N THR A 17 4.14 19.57 -7.17
CA THR A 17 3.40 19.86 -5.93
C THR A 17 2.56 18.63 -5.56
N PRO A 18 2.40 18.29 -4.26
CA PRO A 18 1.52 17.20 -3.86
C PRO A 18 0.08 17.41 -4.37
N SER A 19 -0.63 16.30 -4.63
CA SER A 19 -2.03 16.40 -5.04
C SER A 19 -2.92 16.87 -3.89
N PRO A 20 -4.08 17.49 -4.16
CA PRO A 20 -5.05 17.84 -3.12
C PRO A 20 -5.47 16.64 -2.27
N GLU A 21 -5.63 15.47 -2.89
CA GLU A 21 -5.96 14.22 -2.20
C GLU A 21 -4.86 13.80 -1.19
N TYR A 22 -3.59 14.00 -1.54
CA TYR A 22 -2.49 13.72 -0.61
C TYR A 22 -2.52 14.63 0.61
N GLU A 23 -2.67 15.94 0.40
CA GLU A 23 -2.73 16.89 1.51
C GLU A 23 -3.94 16.64 2.41
N LEU A 24 -5.08 16.27 1.83
CA LEU A 24 -6.27 15.89 2.57
C LEU A 24 -6.04 14.60 3.38
N ALA A 25 -5.51 13.56 2.76
CA ALA A 25 -5.21 12.29 3.43
C ALA A 25 -4.24 12.48 4.61
N TYR A 26 -3.17 13.25 4.39
CA TYR A 26 -2.20 13.60 5.42
C TYR A 26 -2.84 14.39 6.57
N SER A 27 -3.61 15.44 6.26
CA SER A 27 -4.28 16.26 7.27
C SER A 27 -5.24 15.43 8.11
N HIS A 28 -6.04 14.57 7.49
CA HIS A 28 -6.93 13.65 8.20
C HIS A 28 -6.16 12.69 9.10
N ALA A 29 -5.07 12.08 8.61
CA ALA A 29 -4.23 11.18 9.39
C ALA A 29 -3.69 11.83 10.67
N VAL A 30 -3.19 13.07 10.55
CA VAL A 30 -2.70 13.86 11.69
C VAL A 30 -3.84 14.17 12.68
N GLN A 31 -5.01 14.58 12.18
CA GLN A 31 -6.16 14.89 13.03
C GLN A 31 -6.69 13.65 13.76
N LEU A 32 -6.74 12.48 13.11
CA LEU A 32 -7.13 11.22 13.74
C LEU A 32 -6.26 10.91 14.96
N GLN A 33 -4.93 10.99 14.80
CA GLN A 33 -3.97 10.76 15.89
C GLN A 33 -4.13 11.78 17.02
N GLN A 34 -4.36 13.05 16.70
CA GLN A 34 -4.58 14.10 17.70
C GLN A 34 -5.87 13.90 18.51
N VAL A 35 -6.98 13.54 17.84
CA VAL A 35 -8.26 13.27 18.50
C VAL A 35 -8.17 12.00 19.36
N GLN A 36 -7.53 10.95 18.85
CA GLN A 36 -7.31 9.71 19.61
C GLN A 36 -6.44 9.97 20.86
N ALA A 37 -5.32 10.68 20.72
CA ALA A 37 -4.46 11.03 21.84
C ALA A 37 -5.19 11.87 22.89
N SER A 38 -6.01 12.83 22.46
CA SER A 38 -6.82 13.66 23.37
C SER A 38 -7.85 12.83 24.13
N CYS A 39 -8.50 11.88 23.45
CA CYS A 39 -9.44 10.94 24.07
C CYS A 39 -8.76 10.04 25.10
N MET A 40 -7.60 9.46 24.77
CA MET A 40 -6.82 8.62 25.69
C MET A 40 -6.38 9.40 26.92
N LYS A 41 -5.91 10.64 26.73
CA LYS A 41 -5.55 11.54 27.83
C LYS A 41 -6.75 11.85 28.73
N ALA A 42 -7.93 12.10 28.17
CA ALA A 42 -9.15 12.34 28.94
C ALA A 42 -9.58 11.11 29.76
N ALA A 43 -9.27 9.90 29.30
CA ALA A 43 -9.45 8.66 30.04
C ALA A 43 -8.35 8.40 31.10
N GLY A 44 -7.40 9.33 31.29
CA GLY A 44 -6.29 9.18 32.23
C GLY A 44 -5.22 8.18 31.78
N LEU A 45 -5.17 7.84 30.48
CA LEU A 45 -4.23 6.88 29.92
C LEU A 45 -3.10 7.59 29.19
N GLN A 46 -1.88 7.05 29.33
CA GLN A 46 -0.73 7.51 28.56
C GLN A 46 -0.84 6.99 27.11
N TYR A 47 -0.71 7.89 26.14
CA TYR A 47 -0.72 7.54 24.73
C TYR A 47 0.25 8.44 23.96
N ALA A 48 1.09 7.83 23.15
CA ALA A 48 1.99 8.49 22.22
C ALA A 48 1.37 8.42 20.81
N PRO A 49 0.94 9.54 20.20
CA PRO A 49 0.43 9.52 18.84
C PRO A 49 1.51 9.12 17.84
N ASP A 50 1.12 8.45 16.77
CA ASP A 50 2.03 8.11 15.68
C ASP A 50 2.56 9.38 15.01
N THR A 51 3.86 9.39 14.71
CA THR A 51 4.47 10.48 13.93
C THR A 51 4.15 10.28 12.46
N ILE A 52 3.15 11.00 11.96
CA ILE A 52 2.79 10.96 10.53
C ILE A 52 3.78 11.81 9.73
N VAL A 53 4.66 11.15 8.99
CA VAL A 53 5.68 11.80 8.16
C VAL A 53 5.15 11.98 6.74
N LYS A 54 5.35 13.18 6.18
CA LYS A 54 5.15 13.41 4.75
C LYS A 54 6.23 12.66 3.97
N SER A 55 5.84 11.54 3.36
CA SER A 55 6.73 10.78 2.47
C SER A 55 6.59 11.28 1.03
N VAL A 56 7.71 11.48 0.37
CA VAL A 56 7.79 11.88 -1.05
C VAL A 56 8.31 10.68 -1.83
N ARG A 57 7.64 10.34 -2.93
CA ARG A 57 8.12 9.33 -3.85
C ARG A 57 9.31 9.83 -4.64
N THR A 58 10.22 8.92 -4.93
CA THR A 58 11.25 9.11 -5.94
C THR A 58 10.61 9.39 -7.30
N GLU A 59 11.38 10.03 -8.18
CA GLU A 59 10.92 10.32 -9.54
C GLU A 59 10.58 9.04 -10.31
N THR A 60 11.33 7.95 -10.09
CA THR A 60 11.05 6.64 -10.69
C THR A 60 9.69 6.10 -10.23
N GLU A 61 9.40 6.12 -8.93
CA GLU A 61 8.10 5.68 -8.41
C GLU A 61 6.94 6.52 -8.95
N ARG A 62 7.12 7.84 -9.03
CA ARG A 62 6.11 8.73 -9.61
C ARG A 62 5.87 8.45 -11.09
N LYS A 63 6.93 8.22 -11.87
CA LYS A 63 6.80 7.89 -13.30
C LYS A 63 6.09 6.56 -13.50
N ALA A 64 6.43 5.56 -12.70
CA ALA A 64 5.81 4.24 -12.78
C ALA A 64 4.30 4.30 -12.51
N LEU A 65 3.88 5.02 -11.46
CA LEU A 65 2.45 5.25 -11.17
C LEU A 65 1.73 6.06 -12.24
N ASN A 66 2.47 6.82 -13.05
CA ASN A 66 1.93 7.55 -14.21
C ASN A 66 2.06 6.76 -15.53
N GLY A 67 2.31 5.45 -15.46
CA GLY A 67 2.25 4.56 -16.62
C GLY A 67 3.55 4.50 -17.42
N ASP A 68 4.67 5.05 -16.92
CA ASP A 68 5.98 4.90 -17.55
C ASP A 68 6.48 3.46 -17.37
N VAL A 69 6.42 2.68 -18.46
CA VAL A 69 6.82 1.27 -18.49
C VAL A 69 8.29 1.09 -18.18
N LYS A 70 9.16 2.04 -18.54
CA LYS A 70 10.58 1.95 -18.21
C LYS A 70 10.76 2.10 -16.69
N ALA A 71 10.11 3.08 -16.09
CA ALA A 71 10.16 3.27 -14.64
C ALA A 71 9.57 2.07 -13.88
N MET A 72 8.45 1.52 -14.35
CA MET A 72 7.90 0.26 -13.80
C MET A 72 8.88 -0.90 -13.91
N ARG A 73 9.60 -1.02 -15.04
CA ARG A 73 10.64 -2.05 -15.22
C ARG A 73 11.79 -1.86 -14.24
N ASP A 74 12.25 -0.62 -14.06
CA ASP A 74 13.33 -0.30 -13.14
C ASP A 74 12.93 -0.70 -11.70
N GLN A 75 11.71 -0.37 -11.26
CA GLN A 75 11.19 -0.79 -9.95
C GLN A 75 11.04 -2.31 -9.79
N ARG A 76 10.37 -2.97 -10.75
CA ARG A 76 10.18 -4.43 -10.71
C ARG A 76 11.50 -5.19 -10.79
N GLY A 77 12.54 -4.59 -11.39
CA GLY A 77 13.89 -5.12 -11.44
C GLY A 77 14.60 -5.14 -10.08
N GLU A 78 14.18 -4.29 -9.15
CA GLU A 78 14.73 -4.21 -7.79
C GLU A 78 13.91 -5.05 -6.81
N ASP A 79 12.59 -4.85 -6.79
CA ASP A 79 11.70 -5.38 -5.73
C ASP A 79 10.74 -6.48 -6.20
N GLY A 80 10.68 -6.77 -7.50
CA GLY A 80 9.67 -7.66 -8.05
C GLY A 80 8.26 -7.12 -7.87
N PHE A 81 7.38 -7.84 -7.16
CA PHE A 81 6.04 -7.36 -6.77
C PHE A 81 5.99 -6.89 -5.30
N GLY A 82 7.15 -6.80 -4.63
CA GLY A 82 7.29 -6.38 -3.23
C GLY A 82 7.05 -7.46 -2.18
N VAL A 83 6.68 -8.69 -2.57
CA VAL A 83 6.22 -9.73 -1.64
C VAL A 83 7.35 -10.28 -0.77
N TRP A 84 8.53 -10.51 -1.36
CA TRP A 84 9.71 -11.02 -0.65
C TRP A 84 10.68 -9.92 -0.20
N SER A 85 10.69 -8.73 -0.82
CA SER A 85 11.49 -7.60 -0.31
C SER A 85 11.00 -7.16 1.07
N GLU A 86 9.68 -7.12 1.29
CA GLU A 86 9.08 -6.85 2.60
C GLU A 86 9.55 -7.81 3.71
N VAL A 87 9.75 -9.09 3.40
CA VAL A 87 10.22 -10.11 4.38
C VAL A 87 11.67 -9.85 4.81
N GLY A 88 12.50 -9.33 3.90
CA GLY A 88 13.90 -9.02 4.17
C GLY A 88 14.10 -7.72 4.96
N GLU A 89 13.19 -6.77 4.82
CA GLU A 89 13.32 -5.41 5.39
C GLU A 89 12.63 -5.23 6.75
N SER A 90 11.70 -6.11 7.13
CA SER A 90 10.85 -5.88 8.29
C SER A 90 11.15 -6.82 9.47
N GLY A 91 11.91 -6.31 10.45
CA GLY A 91 11.51 -6.56 11.83
C GLY A 91 10.19 -5.83 12.11
N PRO A 92 9.34 -6.30 13.03
CA PRO A 92 8.13 -5.56 13.40
C PRO A 92 8.54 -4.15 13.84
N LYS A 93 8.03 -3.12 13.15
CA LYS A 93 8.19 -1.73 13.61
C LYS A 93 7.47 -1.62 14.94
N GLU A 94 8.24 -1.41 16.01
CA GLU A 94 7.68 -1.23 17.35
C GLU A 94 6.74 -0.02 17.32
N HIS A 95 5.46 -0.25 17.63
CA HIS A 95 4.50 0.84 17.70
C HIS A 95 4.82 1.70 18.93
N PRO A 96 4.66 3.04 18.88
CA PRO A 96 5.11 3.93 19.96
C PRO A 96 4.52 3.59 21.34
N ASN A 97 3.35 2.93 21.36
CA ASN A 97 2.67 2.53 22.58
C ASN A 97 2.97 1.08 23.03
N ASP A 98 3.74 0.29 22.27
CA ASP A 98 4.00 -1.12 22.64
C ASP A 98 4.66 -1.23 24.00
N LYS A 99 5.64 -0.35 24.31
CA LYS A 99 6.27 -0.31 25.64
C LYS A 99 5.28 -0.01 26.75
N ILE A 100 4.33 0.90 26.51
CA ILE A 100 3.29 1.25 27.47
C ILE A 100 2.41 0.02 27.71
N VAL A 101 1.83 -0.54 26.64
CA VAL A 101 0.92 -1.69 26.72
C VAL A 101 1.61 -2.91 27.34
N ASN A 102 2.86 -3.20 26.96
CA ASN A 102 3.62 -4.35 27.44
C ASN A 102 3.98 -4.24 28.92
N SER A 103 4.17 -3.02 29.44
CA SER A 103 4.45 -2.78 30.87
C SER A 103 3.24 -2.97 31.79
N LEU A 104 2.02 -3.03 31.25
CA LEU A 104 0.80 -3.13 32.04
C LEU A 104 0.51 -4.59 32.46
N PRO A 105 0.03 -4.82 33.71
CA PRO A 105 -0.60 -6.09 34.09
C PRO A 105 -1.80 -6.43 33.19
N GLU A 106 -2.08 -7.72 32.98
CA GLU A 106 -3.11 -8.18 32.02
C GLU A 106 -4.48 -7.49 32.17
N PRO A 107 -5.06 -7.32 33.39
CA PRO A 107 -6.34 -6.62 33.52
C PRO A 107 -6.27 -5.16 33.05
N LYS A 108 -5.16 -4.46 33.32
CA LYS A 108 -4.95 -3.08 32.89
C LYS A 108 -4.69 -2.98 31.38
N ARG A 109 -4.03 -3.98 30.81
CA ARG A 109 -3.80 -4.09 29.36
C ARG A 109 -5.12 -4.17 28.58
N LYS A 110 -6.06 -5.01 29.04
CA LYS A 110 -7.39 -5.14 28.42
C LYS A 110 -8.17 -3.83 28.47
N VAL A 111 -8.15 -3.13 29.62
CA VAL A 111 -8.78 -1.80 29.76
C VAL A 111 -8.15 -0.77 28.82
N TYR A 112 -6.82 -0.78 28.71
CA TYR A 112 -6.10 0.11 27.80
C TYR A 112 -6.49 -0.13 26.34
N GLN A 113 -6.49 -1.38 25.89
CA GLN A 113 -6.84 -1.75 24.51
C GLN A 113 -8.30 -1.37 24.19
N ALA A 114 -9.24 -1.65 25.09
CA ALA A 114 -10.63 -1.25 24.92
C ALA A 114 -10.79 0.27 24.82
N ALA A 115 -10.08 1.04 25.64
CA ALA A 115 -10.08 2.51 25.56
C ALA A 115 -9.44 3.00 24.25
N GLN A 116 -8.35 2.38 23.80
CA GLN A 116 -7.68 2.70 22.56
C GLN A 116 -8.62 2.51 21.35
N ASP A 117 -9.34 1.39 21.30
CA ASP A 117 -10.32 1.11 20.25
C ASP A 117 -11.49 2.08 20.28
N GLN A 118 -12.06 2.36 21.45
CA GLN A 118 -13.14 3.35 21.59
C GLN A 118 -12.69 4.76 21.17
N CYS A 119 -11.48 5.15 21.56
CA CYS A 119 -10.91 6.44 21.17
C CYS A 119 -10.59 6.50 19.68
N PHE A 120 -10.17 5.41 19.06
CA PHE A 120 -10.00 5.32 17.61
C PHE A 120 -11.34 5.48 16.88
N VAL A 121 -12.37 4.73 17.27
CA VAL A 121 -13.73 4.84 16.71
C VAL A 121 -14.25 6.28 16.80
N LYS A 122 -14.08 6.92 17.97
CA LYS A 122 -14.45 8.32 18.17
C LYS A 122 -13.67 9.27 17.25
N ALA A 123 -12.37 9.04 17.07
CA ALA A 123 -11.53 9.83 16.17
C ALA A 123 -12.01 9.71 14.72
N VAL A 124 -12.25 8.49 14.25
CA VAL A 124 -12.78 8.22 12.91
C VAL A 124 -14.11 8.95 12.68
N LYS A 125 -15.04 8.87 13.63
CA LYS A 125 -16.32 9.58 13.52
C LYS A 125 -16.15 11.10 13.49
N THR A 126 -15.27 11.63 14.33
CA THR A 126 -15.06 13.08 14.47
C THR A 126 -14.39 13.68 13.25
N VAL A 127 -13.36 13.02 12.71
CA VAL A 127 -12.53 13.56 11.62
C VAL A 127 -13.10 13.21 10.26
N LEU A 128 -13.55 11.98 10.07
CA LEU A 128 -13.97 11.46 8.77
C LEU A 128 -15.49 11.38 8.61
N GLY A 129 -16.26 11.58 9.69
CA GLY A 129 -17.72 11.41 9.70
C GLY A 129 -18.19 9.95 9.57
N LYS A 130 -17.25 8.99 9.52
CA LYS A 130 -17.53 7.56 9.28
C LYS A 130 -17.97 6.85 10.56
N ASP A 131 -18.94 5.95 10.42
CA ASP A 131 -19.39 5.07 11.49
C ASP A 131 -18.64 3.74 11.38
N VAL A 132 -17.80 3.48 12.38
CA VAL A 132 -17.04 2.23 12.52
C VAL A 132 -17.20 1.70 13.93
N ILE A 133 -17.13 0.38 14.12
CA ILE A 133 -17.28 -0.25 15.44
C ILE A 133 -15.95 -0.68 16.07
N SER A 134 -14.90 -0.79 15.27
CA SER A 134 -13.54 -1.13 15.70
C SER A 134 -12.51 -0.66 14.68
N LYS A 135 -11.22 -0.84 14.98
CA LYS A 135 -10.14 -0.63 14.00
C LYS A 135 -10.23 -1.61 12.83
N GLU A 136 -10.54 -2.87 13.12
CA GLU A 136 -10.71 -3.91 12.10
C GLU A 136 -11.87 -3.60 11.15
N ASP A 137 -13.01 -3.14 11.67
CA ASP A 137 -14.13 -2.68 10.83
C ASP A 137 -13.74 -1.49 9.94
N TYR A 138 -12.98 -0.53 10.47
CA TYR A 138 -12.42 0.55 9.65
C TYR A 138 -11.52 0.04 8.52
N GLU A 139 -10.62 -0.91 8.80
CA GLU A 139 -9.73 -1.52 7.80
C GLU A 139 -10.55 -2.28 6.73
N ASN A 140 -11.56 -3.05 7.15
CA ASN A 140 -12.48 -3.76 6.24
C ASN A 140 -13.29 -2.79 5.36
N GLN A 141 -13.76 -1.67 5.92
CA GLN A 141 -14.46 -0.64 5.15
C GLN A 141 -13.54 0.04 4.12
N LEU A 142 -12.28 0.31 4.49
CA LEU A 142 -11.27 0.83 3.58
C LEU A 142 -11.00 -0.13 2.43
N ASP A 143 -10.74 -1.42 2.72
CA ASP A 143 -10.45 -2.43 1.70
C ASP A 143 -11.65 -2.68 0.79
N THR A 144 -12.85 -2.66 1.34
CA THR A 144 -14.10 -2.69 0.57
C THR A 144 -14.21 -1.48 -0.35
N ALA A 145 -13.92 -0.27 0.14
CA ALA A 145 -13.97 0.95 -0.65
C ALA A 145 -12.92 0.94 -1.78
N LEU A 146 -11.70 0.45 -1.51
CA LEU A 146 -10.66 0.29 -2.53
C LEU A 146 -11.08 -0.71 -3.60
N THR A 147 -11.53 -1.89 -3.20
CA THR A 147 -11.95 -2.98 -4.11
C THR A 147 -13.12 -2.53 -4.98
N LYS A 148 -14.15 -1.96 -4.36
CA LYS A 148 -15.33 -1.43 -5.06
C LYS A 148 -14.93 -0.35 -6.07
N SER A 149 -14.09 0.61 -5.65
CA SER A 149 -13.70 1.73 -6.52
C SER A 149 -12.79 1.27 -7.65
N ALA A 150 -11.87 0.33 -7.39
CA ALA A 150 -11.02 -0.25 -8.42
C ALA A 150 -11.83 -1.06 -9.44
N GLY A 151 -12.93 -1.71 -9.03
CA GLY A 151 -13.85 -2.43 -9.91
C GLY A 151 -14.49 -1.56 -11.00
N GLU A 152 -14.45 -0.23 -10.90
CA GLU A 152 -14.84 0.65 -12.00
C GLU A 152 -13.90 0.51 -13.22
N LEU A 153 -12.64 0.13 -13.01
CA LEU A 153 -11.69 -0.13 -14.09
C LEU A 153 -12.09 -1.35 -14.93
N ASP A 154 -12.83 -2.30 -14.34
CA ASP A 154 -13.29 -3.48 -15.05
C ASP A 154 -14.39 -3.18 -16.08
N LYS A 155 -15.03 -2.01 -15.97
CA LYS A 155 -16.07 -1.54 -16.90
C LYS A 155 -15.48 -0.79 -18.10
N ASP A 156 -14.19 -0.47 -18.08
CA ASP A 156 -13.53 0.25 -19.18
C ASP A 156 -13.24 -0.71 -20.35
N VAL A 157 -13.86 -0.43 -21.50
CA VAL A 157 -13.77 -1.27 -22.70
C VAL A 157 -12.33 -1.38 -23.23
N ASN A 158 -11.54 -0.31 -23.13
CA ASN A 158 -10.16 -0.33 -23.59
C ASN A 158 -9.26 -1.14 -22.64
N LEU A 159 -9.43 -0.99 -21.32
CA LEU A 159 -8.73 -1.81 -20.34
C LEU A 159 -9.13 -3.28 -20.45
N ALA A 160 -10.41 -3.60 -20.63
CA ALA A 160 -10.85 -4.97 -20.83
C ALA A 160 -10.20 -5.60 -22.08
N ARG A 161 -10.12 -4.85 -23.19
CA ARG A 161 -9.42 -5.31 -24.40
C ARG A 161 -7.94 -5.58 -24.16
N LEU A 162 -7.23 -4.65 -23.49
CA LEU A 162 -5.81 -4.80 -23.16
C LEU A 162 -5.58 -5.96 -22.18
N SER A 163 -6.45 -6.08 -21.18
CA SER A 163 -6.44 -7.14 -20.17
C SER A 163 -6.57 -8.52 -20.81
N LYS A 164 -7.43 -8.69 -21.84
CA LYS A 164 -7.55 -9.95 -22.57
C LYS A 164 -6.25 -10.37 -23.27
N SER A 165 -5.58 -9.44 -23.94
CA SER A 165 -4.28 -9.70 -24.59
C SER A 165 -3.21 -10.05 -23.54
N TYR A 166 -3.16 -9.29 -22.45
CA TYR A 166 -2.24 -9.50 -21.35
C TYR A 166 -2.47 -10.86 -20.67
N ALA A 167 -3.71 -11.18 -20.27
CA ALA A 167 -4.11 -12.46 -19.67
C ALA A 167 -3.74 -13.65 -20.56
N SER A 168 -3.89 -13.52 -21.88
CA SER A 168 -3.45 -14.56 -22.82
C SER A 168 -1.94 -14.78 -22.79
N CYS A 169 -1.14 -13.70 -22.74
CA CYS A 169 0.32 -13.77 -22.66
C CYS A 169 0.80 -14.42 -21.35
N ILE A 170 0.27 -13.98 -20.20
CA ILE A 170 0.59 -14.58 -18.89
C ILE A 170 -0.19 -15.86 -18.59
N LYS A 171 -1.03 -16.35 -19.50
CA LYS A 171 -1.80 -17.60 -19.39
C LYS A 171 -2.72 -17.67 -18.16
N VAL A 172 -3.31 -16.55 -17.77
CA VAL A 172 -4.31 -16.51 -16.69
C VAL A 172 -5.58 -17.24 -17.15
N LYS A 173 -6.12 -18.10 -16.28
CA LYS A 173 -7.36 -18.86 -16.54
C LYS A 173 -8.51 -18.21 -15.78
N GLY A 174 -9.68 -18.15 -16.41
CA GLY A 174 -10.95 -17.90 -15.71
C GLY A 174 -11.35 -16.43 -15.52
N SER A 175 -10.53 -15.46 -15.93
CA SER A 175 -10.92 -14.04 -15.92
C SER A 175 -10.08 -13.19 -16.87
N ASP A 176 -10.74 -12.23 -17.52
CA ASP A 176 -10.13 -11.14 -18.29
C ASP A 176 -10.42 -9.76 -17.69
N LYS A 177 -10.93 -9.70 -16.45
CA LYS A 177 -11.17 -8.43 -15.76
C LYS A 177 -9.84 -7.72 -15.46
N PRO A 178 -9.69 -6.44 -15.84
CA PRO A 178 -8.50 -5.63 -15.57
C PRO A 178 -7.93 -5.79 -14.15
N THR A 179 -8.76 -5.66 -13.11
CA THR A 179 -8.30 -5.72 -11.72
C THR A 179 -7.77 -7.10 -11.34
N GLU A 180 -8.42 -8.17 -11.80
CA GLU A 180 -8.03 -9.56 -11.51
C GLU A 180 -6.75 -9.93 -12.26
N VAL A 181 -6.64 -9.57 -13.54
CA VAL A 181 -5.46 -9.86 -14.37
C VAL A 181 -4.23 -9.09 -13.86
N ALA A 182 -4.38 -7.82 -13.46
CA ALA A 182 -3.31 -7.01 -12.87
C ALA A 182 -2.71 -7.58 -11.57
N GLN A 183 -3.46 -8.42 -10.85
CA GLN A 183 -3.01 -9.01 -9.58
C GLN A 183 -2.65 -10.50 -9.69
N ALA A 184 -2.93 -11.15 -10.82
CA ALA A 184 -2.86 -12.61 -10.92
C ALA A 184 -1.50 -13.18 -10.52
N ARG A 185 -0.40 -12.67 -11.09
CA ARG A 185 0.96 -13.13 -10.76
C ARG A 185 1.39 -12.79 -9.35
N ARG A 186 1.05 -11.60 -8.87
CA ARG A 186 1.35 -11.20 -7.49
C ARG A 186 0.62 -12.10 -6.49
N LYS A 187 -0.64 -12.46 -6.77
CA LYS A 187 -1.46 -13.35 -5.95
C LYS A 187 -0.84 -14.75 -5.84
N GLU A 188 -0.38 -15.33 -6.95
CA GLU A 188 0.33 -16.63 -6.93
C GLU A 188 1.55 -16.61 -5.99
N ILE A 189 2.30 -15.51 -5.97
CA ILE A 189 3.51 -15.36 -5.14
C ILE A 189 3.15 -15.15 -3.68
N ILE A 190 2.10 -14.38 -3.40
CA ILE A 190 1.52 -14.22 -2.06
C ILE A 190 1.06 -15.57 -1.52
N GLU A 191 0.31 -16.34 -2.30
CA GLU A 191 -0.18 -17.66 -1.91
C GLU A 191 0.98 -18.61 -1.59
N ALA A 192 2.03 -18.62 -2.43
CA ALA A 192 3.24 -19.40 -2.17
C ALA A 192 3.99 -18.97 -0.90
N ARG A 193 4.00 -17.66 -0.58
CA ARG A 193 4.57 -17.14 0.68
C ARG A 193 3.73 -17.58 1.87
N THR A 194 2.41 -17.44 1.79
CA THR A 194 1.47 -17.81 2.84
C THR A 194 1.53 -19.31 3.13
N GLU A 195 1.61 -20.14 2.10
CA GLU A 195 1.73 -21.60 2.26
C GLU A 195 3.02 -21.97 2.99
N MET A 196 4.16 -21.37 2.63
CA MET A 196 5.41 -21.57 3.35
C MET A 196 5.30 -21.18 4.83
N ALA A 197 4.53 -20.13 5.17
CA ALA A 197 4.31 -19.75 6.56
C ALA A 197 3.42 -20.77 7.30
N ARG A 198 2.40 -21.32 6.64
CA ARG A 198 1.55 -22.39 7.19
C ARG A 198 2.35 -23.67 7.46
N GLU A 199 3.19 -24.08 6.52
CA GLU A 199 4.11 -25.23 6.68
C GLU A 199 5.05 -25.07 7.88
N GLN A 200 5.38 -23.82 8.23
CA GLN A 200 6.21 -23.47 9.39
C GLN A 200 5.41 -23.34 10.71
N GLY A 201 4.10 -23.62 10.68
CA GLY A 201 3.23 -23.52 11.85
C GLY A 201 2.94 -22.08 12.28
N VAL A 202 3.08 -21.10 11.37
CA VAL A 202 2.63 -19.73 11.62
C VAL A 202 1.10 -19.73 11.62
N ALA A 203 0.51 -19.79 12.81
CA ALA A 203 -0.93 -19.72 12.99
C ALA A 203 -1.40 -18.26 13.03
N THR A 204 -2.56 -18.00 12.42
CA THR A 204 -3.33 -16.77 12.57
C THR A 204 -4.76 -17.16 12.93
N THR A 205 -5.41 -16.34 13.76
CA THR A 205 -6.86 -16.46 14.03
C THR A 205 -7.71 -15.81 12.94
N ASP A 206 -7.05 -15.18 11.97
CA ASP A 206 -7.62 -14.37 10.91
C ASP A 206 -7.14 -14.94 9.57
N GLU A 207 -8.03 -15.65 8.87
CA GLU A 207 -7.76 -16.33 7.60
C GLU A 207 -7.40 -15.36 6.46
N GLU A 208 -7.72 -14.07 6.61
CA GLU A 208 -7.50 -13.03 5.59
C GLU A 208 -6.14 -12.34 5.74
N ARG A 209 -5.45 -12.53 6.87
CA ARG A 209 -4.11 -11.97 7.06
C ARG A 209 -3.04 -12.68 6.24
N LEU A 210 -2.28 -11.87 5.51
CA LEU A 210 -1.07 -12.28 4.82
C LEU A 210 -0.03 -12.81 5.81
N LEU A 211 0.23 -14.11 5.77
CA LEU A 211 1.22 -14.74 6.64
C LEU A 211 2.64 -14.44 6.15
N ILE A 212 3.50 -14.04 7.10
CA ILE A 212 4.93 -13.80 6.86
C ILE A 212 5.73 -14.99 7.40
N PRO A 213 6.43 -15.76 6.55
CA PRO A 213 7.21 -16.91 6.99
C PRO A 213 8.50 -16.46 7.69
N LYS A 214 9.03 -17.33 8.53
CA LYS A 214 10.43 -17.24 8.98
C LYS A 214 11.32 -17.66 7.82
N ALA A 215 12.05 -16.71 7.24
CA ALA A 215 12.97 -16.96 6.13
C ALA A 215 14.36 -16.39 6.43
N THR A 216 15.39 -17.17 6.12
CA THR A 216 16.78 -16.68 6.14
C THR A 216 17.02 -15.69 5.01
N ALA A 217 18.02 -14.82 5.15
CA ALA A 217 18.40 -13.87 4.09
C ALA A 217 18.70 -14.57 2.74
N ALA A 218 19.29 -15.78 2.78
CA ALA A 218 19.55 -16.57 1.58
C ALA A 218 18.26 -17.07 0.91
N GLN A 219 17.27 -17.51 1.70
CA GLN A 219 15.96 -17.90 1.19
C GLN A 219 15.21 -16.70 0.59
N VAL A 220 15.19 -15.56 1.29
CA VAL A 220 14.59 -14.32 0.80
C VAL A 220 15.22 -13.90 -0.53
N LYS A 221 16.56 -13.84 -0.61
CA LYS A 221 17.27 -13.49 -1.85
C LYS A 221 16.93 -14.42 -3.02
N SER A 222 16.85 -15.73 -2.78
CA SER A 222 16.50 -16.71 -3.81
C SER A 222 15.05 -16.54 -4.30
N ARG A 223 14.12 -16.30 -3.38
CA ARG A 223 12.70 -16.06 -3.67
C ARG A 223 12.50 -14.73 -4.41
N LEU A 224 13.13 -13.66 -3.93
CA LEU A 224 13.10 -12.34 -4.56
C LEU A 224 13.61 -12.39 -6.00
N LYS A 225 14.70 -13.13 -6.27
CA LYS A 225 15.17 -13.32 -7.66
C LYS A 225 14.11 -13.96 -8.57
N LYS A 226 13.34 -14.93 -8.06
CA LYS A 226 12.24 -15.56 -8.82
C LYS A 226 11.08 -14.59 -9.01
N GLU A 227 10.76 -13.83 -7.97
CA GLU A 227 9.73 -12.80 -8.01
C GLU A 227 10.06 -11.68 -9.00
N ILE A 228 11.28 -11.14 -8.99
CA ILE A 228 11.77 -10.15 -9.96
C ILE A 228 11.59 -10.67 -11.38
N LYS A 229 12.03 -11.91 -11.65
CA LYS A 229 11.83 -12.50 -12.98
C LYS A 229 10.35 -12.55 -13.36
N ALA A 230 9.50 -13.03 -12.46
CA ALA A 230 8.05 -13.10 -12.71
C ALA A 230 7.44 -11.72 -12.95
N ALA A 231 7.85 -10.70 -12.19
CA ALA A 231 7.36 -9.32 -12.32
C ALA A 231 7.80 -8.67 -13.64
N LEU A 232 9.01 -8.96 -14.11
CA LEU A 232 9.52 -8.49 -15.40
C LEU A 232 8.81 -9.20 -16.58
N ASP A 233 8.68 -10.53 -16.53
CA ASP A 233 7.94 -11.29 -17.54
C ASP A 233 6.47 -10.83 -17.60
N ASP A 234 5.87 -10.54 -16.45
CA ASP A 234 4.53 -9.98 -16.31
C ASP A 234 4.40 -8.58 -16.95
N LEU A 235 5.37 -7.69 -16.70
CA LEU A 235 5.39 -6.35 -17.30
C LEU A 235 5.61 -6.41 -18.81
N GLU A 236 6.43 -7.33 -19.30
CA GLU A 236 6.66 -7.54 -20.73
C GLU A 236 5.35 -7.93 -21.44
N CYS A 237 4.60 -8.87 -20.87
CA CYS A 237 3.30 -9.28 -21.37
C CYS A 237 2.22 -8.19 -21.24
N GLY A 238 2.32 -7.33 -20.21
CA GLY A 238 1.29 -6.37 -19.82
C GLY A 238 1.64 -4.91 -20.06
N ALA A 239 2.68 -4.58 -20.82
CA ALA A 239 3.23 -3.22 -20.89
C ALA A 239 2.17 -2.15 -21.24
N ASP A 240 1.41 -2.36 -22.33
CA ASP A 240 0.34 -1.45 -22.75
C ASP A 240 -0.81 -1.42 -21.75
N PHE A 241 -1.10 -2.56 -21.13
CA PHE A 241 -2.14 -2.66 -20.10
C PHE A 241 -1.75 -1.83 -18.87
N TYR A 242 -0.56 -2.01 -18.30
CA TYR A 242 -0.10 -1.29 -17.12
C TYR A 242 0.07 0.20 -17.38
N ALA A 243 0.56 0.59 -18.57
CA ALA A 243 0.63 1.99 -18.97
C ALA A 243 -0.74 2.69 -18.92
N ALA A 244 -1.81 1.97 -19.27
CA ALA A 244 -3.18 2.49 -19.22
C ALA A 244 -3.84 2.34 -17.83
N TYR A 245 -3.50 1.27 -17.10
CA TYR A 245 -4.15 0.86 -15.86
C TYR A 245 -3.61 1.58 -14.62
N GLU A 246 -2.28 1.65 -14.45
CA GLU A 246 -1.65 2.18 -13.23
C GLU A 246 -2.04 3.63 -12.91
N PRO A 247 -2.04 4.59 -13.86
CA PRO A 247 -2.43 5.97 -13.57
C PRO A 247 -3.86 6.08 -13.04
N ARG A 248 -4.75 5.24 -13.55
CA ARG A 248 -6.17 5.25 -13.21
C ARG A 248 -6.40 4.61 -11.85
N LEU A 249 -5.76 3.47 -11.61
CA LEU A 249 -5.79 2.82 -10.30
C LEU A 249 -5.21 3.74 -9.22
N TRP A 250 -4.07 4.38 -9.51
CA TRP A 250 -3.44 5.30 -8.56
C TRP A 250 -4.34 6.46 -8.19
N LYS A 251 -4.99 7.09 -9.19
CA LYS A 251 -5.97 8.16 -8.95
C LYS A 251 -7.16 7.69 -8.11
N ILE A 252 -7.64 6.46 -8.30
CA ILE A 252 -8.69 5.87 -7.47
C ILE A 252 -8.20 5.70 -6.03
N LYS A 253 -7.02 5.10 -5.83
CA LYS A 253 -6.42 4.91 -4.50
C LYS A 253 -6.24 6.21 -3.75
N GLN A 254 -5.72 7.26 -4.41
CA GLN A 254 -5.56 8.58 -3.80
C GLN A 254 -6.87 9.12 -3.22
N LYS A 255 -7.97 9.00 -3.97
CA LYS A 255 -9.29 9.46 -3.50
C LYS A 255 -9.78 8.68 -2.29
N VAL A 256 -9.71 7.35 -2.34
CA VAL A 256 -10.15 6.51 -1.22
C VAL A 256 -9.28 6.76 0.00
N TYR A 257 -7.95 6.86 -0.16
CA TYR A 257 -7.05 7.18 0.94
C TYR A 257 -7.31 8.56 1.54
N ALA A 258 -7.66 9.56 0.74
CA ALA A 258 -8.06 10.88 1.24
C ALA A 258 -9.35 10.81 2.07
N GLU A 259 -10.35 10.05 1.60
CA GLU A 259 -11.63 9.83 2.28
C GLU A 259 -11.47 9.11 3.63
N PHE A 260 -10.49 8.20 3.72
CA PHE A 260 -10.21 7.44 4.94
C PHE A 260 -9.07 8.04 5.78
N GLY A 261 -8.40 9.11 5.34
CA GLY A 261 -7.27 9.68 6.08
C GLY A 261 -6.08 8.74 6.20
N VAL A 262 -5.82 7.95 5.15
CA VAL A 262 -4.67 7.04 5.06
C VAL A 262 -3.52 7.78 4.38
N PRO A 263 -2.42 8.10 5.07
CA PRO A 263 -1.30 8.77 4.42
C PRO A 263 -0.63 7.82 3.43
N PHE A 264 -0.26 8.34 2.27
CA PHE A 264 0.47 7.63 1.23
C PHE A 264 1.66 8.46 0.78
N ALA A 265 2.75 7.86 0.28
CA ALA A 265 3.83 8.64 -0.32
C ALA A 265 3.30 9.35 -1.59
N TRP A 266 3.67 10.60 -1.87
CA TRP A 266 3.20 11.31 -3.08
C TRP A 266 4.28 11.39 -4.15
#